data_AF-V4AWN1-F1
#
_entry.id   AF-V4AWN1-F1
#
_cell.length_a   1.000
_cell.length_b   1.000
_cell.length_c   1.000
_cell.angle_alpha   90.00
_cell.angle_beta   90.00
_cell.angle_gamma   90.00
#
_symmetry.space_group_name_H-M   'P 1'
#
loop_
_entity.id
_entity.type
_entity.pdbx_description
1 polymer ?
#
loop_
_entity_poly.entity_id
_entity_poly.type
_entity_poly.pdbx_seq_one_letter_code
_entity_poly.pdbx_strand_id
1 'polypeptide(L)' 'RCSCGNCIIMLTVEECICCMEIDVVAHKCEEDGFNCILQHPPGFEPVCLNSFDLETAYLQYRQQYGDTEETGSGYVNMYV' A
#
# COMPACT_ATOMS: atom_id res chain seq x y z
N ARG A 1 -17.78 7.76 -10.75
CA ARG A 1 -18.39 8.55 -9.64
C ARG A 1 -18.00 7.84 -8.35
N CYS A 2 -17.40 8.53 -7.38
CA CYS A 2 -17.03 7.93 -6.10
C CYS A 2 -18.27 7.38 -5.36
N SER A 3 -18.19 6.14 -4.88
CA SER A 3 -19.20 5.47 -4.07
C SER A 3 -18.80 5.35 -2.59
N CYS A 4 -17.51 5.42 -2.27
CA CYS A 4 -17.00 5.28 -0.89
C CYS A 4 -17.01 6.59 -0.08
N GLY A 5 -17.26 7.73 -0.73
CA GLY A 5 -17.34 9.06 -0.10
C GLY A 5 -16.00 9.73 0.26
N ASN A 6 -14.86 9.08 0.01
CA ASN A 6 -13.54 9.56 0.44
C ASN A 6 -12.58 9.94 -0.71
N CYS A 7 -12.97 9.73 -1.96
CA CYS A 7 -12.10 10.06 -3.10
C CYS A 7 -12.13 11.56 -3.43
N ILE A 8 -11.00 12.07 -3.92
CA ILE A 8 -10.86 13.41 -4.50
C ILE A 8 -10.69 13.30 -6.02
N ILE A 9 -10.88 14.41 -6.73
CA ILE A 9 -10.58 14.49 -8.16
C ILE A 9 -9.06 14.55 -8.33
N MET A 10 -8.52 13.63 -9.12
CA MET A 10 -7.09 13.55 -9.43
C MET A 10 -6.76 14.32 -10.71
N LEU A 11 -5.47 14.45 -11.03
CA LEU A 11 -5.01 15.21 -12.20
C LEU A 11 -5.45 14.55 -13.51
N THR A 12 -5.46 13.22 -13.55
CA THR A 12 -5.83 12.42 -14.72
C THR A 12 -7.12 11.64 -14.49
N VAL A 13 -7.79 11.27 -15.59
CA VAL A 13 -9.03 10.46 -15.52
C VAL A 13 -8.69 9.04 -15.05
N GLU A 14 -7.53 8.54 -15.45
CA GLU A 14 -7.00 7.23 -15.12
C GLU A 14 -6.76 7.07 -13.61
N GLU A 15 -6.41 8.15 -12.90
CA GLU A 15 -6.23 8.14 -11.44
C GLU A 15 -7.54 8.36 -10.67
N CYS A 16 -8.62 8.77 -11.35
CA CYS A 16 -9.93 9.02 -10.73
C CYS A 16 -10.72 7.72 -10.46
N ILE A 17 -10.10 6.77 -9.74
CA ILE A 17 -10.66 5.44 -9.44
C ILE A 17 -11.12 5.40 -7.97
N CYS A 18 -12.37 4.98 -7.74
CA CYS A 18 -12.86 4.67 -6.40
C CYS A 18 -12.28 3.33 -5.90
N CYS A 19 -11.96 3.21 -4.61
CA CYS A 19 -11.52 1.93 -4.05
C CYS A 19 -12.55 0.79 -4.24
N MET A 20 -13.84 1.13 -4.35
CA MET A 20 -14.90 0.17 -4.62
C MET A 20 -15.04 -0.23 -6.10
N GLU A 21 -14.27 0.38 -7.00
CA GLU A 21 -14.15 -0.04 -8.42
C GLU A 21 -13.06 -1.10 -8.60
N ILE A 22 -12.29 -1.41 -7.56
CA ILE A 22 -11.25 -2.44 -7.57
C ILE A 22 -11.84 -3.70 -6.93
N ASP A 23 -12.09 -4.74 -7.72
CA ASP A 23 -12.83 -5.94 -7.31
C ASP A 23 -12.30 -6.57 -6.00
N VAL A 24 -10.99 -6.74 -5.89
CA VAL A 24 -10.37 -7.34 -4.69
C VAL A 24 -10.59 -6.48 -3.44
N VAL A 25 -10.57 -5.15 -3.60
CA VAL A 25 -10.82 -4.21 -2.51
C VAL A 25 -12.29 -4.20 -2.15
N ALA A 26 -13.18 -4.15 -3.13
CA ALA A 26 -14.62 -4.17 -2.91
C ALA A 26 -15.07 -5.46 -2.19
N HIS A 27 -14.52 -6.62 -2.58
CA HIS A 27 -14.78 -7.89 -1.89
C HIS A 27 -14.30 -7.84 -0.45
N LYS A 28 -13.09 -7.34 -0.18
CA LYS A 28 -12.56 -7.23 1.18
C LYS A 28 -13.41 -6.31 2.05
N CYS A 29 -13.87 -5.19 1.47
CA CYS A 29 -14.81 -4.27 2.11
C CYS A 29 -16.12 -4.97 2.49
N GLU A 30 -16.68 -5.78 1.59
CA GLU A 30 -17.92 -6.53 1.84
C GLU A 30 -17.74 -7.59 2.93
N GLU A 31 -16.68 -8.38 2.88
CA GLU A 31 -16.38 -9.43 3.86
C GLU A 31 -16.28 -8.90 5.30
N ASP A 32 -15.63 -7.75 5.45
CA ASP A 32 -15.32 -7.18 6.75
C ASP A 32 -16.31 -6.07 7.16
N GLY A 33 -17.31 -5.76 6.33
CA GLY A 33 -18.44 -4.89 6.65
C GLY A 33 -18.17 -3.38 6.60
N PHE A 34 -17.27 -2.91 5.72
CA PHE A 34 -17.00 -1.49 5.51
C PHE A 34 -17.25 -1.05 4.07
N ASN A 35 -17.32 0.27 3.84
CA ASN A 35 -17.66 0.86 2.53
C ASN A 35 -16.48 1.60 1.88
N CYS A 36 -15.31 1.56 2.51
CA CYS A 36 -14.10 2.18 2.04
C CYS A 36 -12.88 1.47 2.64
N ILE A 37 -11.87 1.18 1.84
CA ILE A 37 -10.65 0.52 2.34
C ILE A 37 -9.93 1.27 3.46
N LEU A 38 -10.06 2.61 3.51
CA LEU A 38 -9.49 3.43 4.58
C LEU A 38 -10.07 3.07 5.96
N GLN A 39 -11.26 2.48 6.01
CA GLN A 39 -11.94 2.11 7.25
C GLN A 39 -11.48 0.76 7.78
N HIS A 40 -10.72 -0.04 7.01
CA HIS A 40 -10.32 -1.39 7.36
C HIS A 40 -9.42 -1.41 8.61
N PRO A 41 -9.93 -1.80 9.78
CA PRO A 41 -9.14 -1.89 10.99
C PRO A 41 -8.81 -3.36 11.29
N PRO A 42 -7.55 -3.72 11.62
CA PRO A 42 -6.35 -2.89 11.73
C PRO A 42 -5.54 -2.85 10.42
N GLY A 43 -6.16 -3.07 9.26
CA GLY A 43 -5.43 -3.33 8.03
C GLY A 43 -4.84 -2.10 7.36
N PHE A 44 -5.60 -1.02 7.16
CA PHE A 44 -5.13 0.06 6.28
C PHE A 44 -4.16 1.03 6.97
N GLU A 45 -4.55 1.62 8.10
CA GLU A 45 -3.74 2.64 8.76
C GLU A 45 -2.39 2.07 9.26
N PRO A 46 -2.34 1.00 10.06
CA PRO A 46 -1.06 0.41 10.49
C PRO A 46 -0.18 -0.04 9.34
N VAL A 47 -0.72 -0.73 8.32
CA VAL A 47 0.14 -1.34 7.29
C VAL A 47 0.56 -0.35 6.20
N CYS A 48 -0.32 0.60 5.84
CA CYS A 48 -0.09 1.47 4.68
C CYS A 48 0.30 2.90 5.05
N LEU A 49 0.05 3.36 6.27
CA LEU A 49 0.31 4.75 6.68
C LEU A 49 1.37 4.89 7.78
N ASN A 50 1.66 3.85 8.55
CA ASN A 50 2.69 3.90 9.60
C ASN A 50 4.10 3.80 8.99
N SER A 51 4.91 4.85 9.17
CA SER A 51 6.28 4.89 8.65
C SER A 51 7.19 3.78 9.21
N PHE A 52 7.01 3.38 10.47
CA PHE A 52 7.83 2.35 11.09
C PHE A 52 7.52 0.95 10.53
N ASP A 53 6.23 0.69 10.24
CA ASP A 53 5.81 -0.57 9.63
C ASP A 53 6.27 -0.64 8.16
N LEU A 54 6.19 0.47 7.42
CA LEU A 54 6.72 0.57 6.06
C LEU A 54 8.24 0.40 6.00
N GLU A 55 8.99 1.00 6.93
CA GLU A 55 10.45 0.83 7.03
C GLU A 55 10.81 -0.63 7.34
N THR A 56 10.09 -1.25 8.29
CA THR A 56 10.28 -2.66 8.63
C THR A 56 10.01 -3.57 7.44
N ALA A 57 8.90 -3.37 6.71
CA ALA A 57 8.57 -4.13 5.52
C ALA A 57 9.64 -3.98 4.41
N TYR A 58 10.16 -2.77 4.23
CA TYR A 58 11.24 -2.50 3.27
C TYR A 58 12.55 -3.22 3.65
N LEU A 59 12.95 -3.15 4.93
CA LEU A 59 14.15 -3.82 5.41
C LEU A 59 14.04 -5.35 5.28
N GLN A 60 12.86 -5.90 5.60
CA GLN A 60 12.56 -7.33 5.39
C GLN A 60 12.66 -7.72 3.92
N TYR A 61 12.07 -6.94 3.02
CA TYR A 61 12.17 -7.16 1.58
C TYR A 61 13.63 -7.15 1.11
N ARG A 62 14.44 -6.17 1.55
CA ARG A 62 15.87 -6.11 1.21
C ARG A 62 16.66 -7.29 1.75
N GLN A 63 16.37 -7.75 2.96
CA GLN A 63 17.03 -8.93 3.51
C GLN A 63 16.76 -10.19 2.68
N GLN A 64 15.55 -10.31 2.11
CA GLN A 64 15.14 -11.49 1.35
C GLN A 64 15.57 -11.44 -0.12
N TYR A 65 15.62 -10.25 -0.73
CA TYR A 65 15.78 -10.10 -2.19
C TYR A 65 16.89 -9.15 -2.63
N GLY A 66 17.50 -8.40 -1.70
CA GLY A 66 18.40 -7.28 -1.99
C GLY A 66 19.78 -7.63 -2.56
N ASP A 67 20.16 -8.90 -2.57
CA ASP A 67 21.43 -9.36 -3.16
C ASP A 67 21.28 -9.82 -4.62
N THR A 68 20.09 -9.66 -5.23
CA THR A 68 19.77 -10.15 -6.58
C THR A 68 19.80 -9.07 -7.66
N GLU A 69 20.69 -8.08 -7.56
CA GLU A 69 21.05 -7.23 -8.70
C GLU A 69 22.44 -7.62 -9.23
N GLU A 70 22.45 -8.20 -10.42
CA GLU A 70 23.63 -8.47 -11.22
C GLU A 70 24.47 -7.19 -11.40
N THR A 71 25.72 -7.21 -10.89
CA THR A 71 26.84 -6.35 -11.29
C THR A 71 26.58 -4.83 -11.38
N GLY A 72 26.82 -4.10 -10.29
CA GLY A 72 26.90 -2.64 -10.34
C GLY A 72 27.15 -1.97 -9.00
N SER A 73 28.41 -1.98 -8.54
CA SER A 73 28.95 -1.25 -7.39
C SER A 73 28.10 -0.10 -6.82
N GLY A 74 27.54 -0.32 -5.63
CA GLY A 74 26.89 0.69 -4.79
C GLY A 74 26.92 0.24 -3.33
N TYR A 75 28.03 0.51 -2.66
CA TYR A 75 28.37 0.20 -1.26
C TYR A 75 27.18 -0.06 -0.32
N VAL A 76 27.08 -1.30 0.16
CA VAL A 76 26.33 -1.67 1.36
C VAL A 76 27.02 -1.00 2.55
N ASN A 77 26.34 -0.07 3.21
CA ASN A 77 26.70 0.32 4.56
C ASN A 77 25.43 0.59 5.36
N MET A 78 25.12 -0.32 6.28
CA MET A 78 24.28 0.00 7.42
C MET A 78 24.83 -0.78 8.61
N TYR A 79 25.96 -0.31 9.15
CA TYR A 79 26.16 -0.42 10.59
C TYR A 79 24.99 0.32 11.25
N VAL A 80 23.99 -0.41 11.75
CA VAL A 80 23.73 -0.70 13.17
C VAL A 80 22.79 -1.90 13.24
#